data_AF-A0A9X3YIV2-F1
#
_entry.id   AF-A0A9X3YIV2-F1
#
_cell.length_a   1.000
_cell.length_b   1.000
_cell.length_c   1.000
_cell.angle_alpha   90.00
_cell.angle_beta   90.00
_cell.angle_gamma   90.00
#
_symmetry.space_group_name_H-M   'P 1'
#
loop_
_entity.id
_entity.type
_entity.pdbx_description
1 polymer ?
#
loop_
_entity_poly.entity_id
_entity_poly.type
_entity_poly.pdbx_seq_one_letter_code
_entity_poly.pdbx_strand_id
1 'polypeptide(L)'
;MTVSKKVRWTAVFALGAAFAAGAAPLSDAAWRERETARLAGKTDRDSLIAATLLGLASAAPPAAARERLAQRYGNDPLAALALAWACQRDAACDRARYDALVRAAPDEAIGHLLLPAGAAPDAAQLHAAASARYADSRLGALFGIVRDALPAADDAARAQRRAAIDAVPLPTFGAVVSLCKAPAAALRGDCLAVGKHLVADRGGAVLARMVGVAIVRRLASGTPDDTAAQALRRDYTWMGEVLRDASPAEREALQDDVVRHGEWEAMQRAAERKTGSRTPPAGWAPSDPNLLKLPEERTAPPSP
;
A
#
# COMPACT_ATOMS: atom_id res chain seq x y z
N MET A 1 3.87 0.94 41.48
CA MET A 1 3.86 1.94 40.39
C MET A 1 4.31 1.25 39.11
N THR A 2 3.35 0.81 38.31
CA THR A 2 3.56 0.02 37.09
C THR A 2 3.91 0.94 35.93
N VAL A 3 5.17 0.89 35.49
CA VAL A 3 5.64 1.59 34.30
C VAL A 3 5.12 0.86 33.07
N SER A 4 4.01 1.34 32.52
CA SER A 4 3.42 0.89 31.25
C SER A 4 4.37 1.24 30.09
N LYS A 5 5.23 0.29 29.70
CA LYS A 5 6.03 0.37 28.47
C LYS A 5 5.09 0.34 27.26
N LYS A 6 4.78 1.51 26.71
CA LYS A 6 4.18 1.64 25.37
C LYS A 6 5.17 1.09 24.34
N VAL A 7 5.00 -0.17 23.95
CA VAL A 7 5.67 -0.75 22.78
C VAL A 7 5.07 -0.08 21.55
N ARG A 8 5.81 0.88 20.97
CA ARG A 8 5.46 1.48 19.68
C ARG A 8 5.69 0.44 18.58
N TRP A 9 4.60 -0.03 17.98
CA TRP A 9 4.54 -1.01 16.88
C TRP A 9 4.98 -0.42 15.52
N THR A 10 6.16 0.20 15.46
CA THR A 10 6.61 0.93 14.25
C THR A 10 7.37 0.07 13.22
N ALA A 11 7.44 -1.26 13.35
CA ALA A 11 8.44 -2.07 12.64
C ALA A 11 7.93 -3.08 11.57
N VAL A 12 6.68 -2.99 11.07
CA VAL A 12 6.12 -4.11 10.27
C VAL A 12 5.89 -3.85 8.78
N PHE A 13 5.93 -2.61 8.28
CA PHE A 13 5.81 -2.40 6.82
C PHE A 13 6.87 -1.43 6.32
N ALA A 14 8.09 -1.95 6.21
CA ALA A 14 9.18 -1.30 5.50
C ALA A 14 9.00 -1.44 3.97
N LEU A 15 7.83 -1.06 3.43
CA LEU A 15 7.70 -0.80 1.99
C LEU A 15 8.57 0.39 1.56
N GLY A 16 8.89 1.28 2.49
CA GLY A 16 9.86 2.35 2.26
C GLY A 16 11.32 1.86 2.19
N ALA A 17 11.75 0.85 2.94
CA ALA A 17 13.19 0.60 3.13
C ALA A 17 13.86 -0.15 1.97
N ALA A 18 13.14 -0.98 1.22
CA ALA A 18 13.74 -1.67 0.07
C ALA A 18 14.08 -0.72 -1.09
N PHE A 19 13.42 0.45 -1.18
CA PHE A 19 13.71 1.49 -2.18
C PHE A 19 14.34 2.78 -1.60
N ALA A 20 14.34 2.97 -0.27
CA ALA A 20 14.94 4.14 0.40
C ALA A 20 16.46 4.05 0.64
N ALA A 21 17.11 2.91 0.36
CA ALA A 21 18.54 2.73 0.65
C ALA A 21 19.50 3.37 -0.39
N GLY A 22 18.97 4.10 -1.36
CA GLY A 22 19.73 5.04 -2.19
C GLY A 22 19.00 6.36 -2.18
N ALA A 23 19.51 7.34 -1.44
CA ALA A 23 18.92 8.67 -1.30
C ALA A 23 18.92 9.40 -2.65
N ALA A 24 17.95 9.09 -3.51
CA ALA A 24 17.47 10.09 -4.44
C ALA A 24 17.06 11.30 -3.59
N PRO A 25 17.44 12.54 -3.96
CA PRO A 25 16.96 13.71 -3.24
C PRO A 25 15.45 13.58 -3.19
N LEU A 26 14.89 13.63 -1.98
CA LEU A 26 13.45 13.81 -1.80
C LEU A 26 13.03 14.88 -2.81
N SER A 27 11.98 14.61 -3.58
CA SER A 27 11.41 15.63 -4.47
C SER A 27 11.36 16.92 -3.66
N ASP A 28 11.86 18.02 -4.23
CA ASP A 28 11.89 19.30 -3.53
C ASP A 28 10.47 19.54 -2.98
N ALA A 29 10.33 19.66 -1.66
CA ALA A 29 9.03 19.80 -1.03
C ALA A 29 8.26 20.97 -1.65
N ALA A 30 8.98 22.04 -2.01
CA ALA A 30 8.43 23.18 -2.72
C ALA A 30 7.95 22.82 -4.13
N TRP A 31 8.65 21.93 -4.85
CA TRP A 31 8.19 21.44 -6.16
C TRP A 31 6.86 20.69 -6.04
N ARG A 32 6.75 19.75 -5.08
CA ARG A 32 5.50 19.02 -4.86
C ARG A 32 4.35 19.92 -4.44
N GLU A 33 4.62 20.90 -3.58
CA GLU A 33 3.61 21.88 -3.16
C GLU A 33 3.10 22.71 -4.34
N ARG A 34 4.01 23.18 -5.22
CA ARG A 34 3.64 23.89 -6.45
C ARG A 34 2.78 23.02 -7.38
N GLU A 35 3.18 21.78 -7.62
CA GLU A 35 2.43 20.88 -8.50
C GLU A 35 1.07 20.50 -7.89
N THR A 36 1.02 20.27 -6.57
CA THR A 36 -0.24 20.03 -5.84
C THR A 36 -1.17 21.23 -5.98
N ALA A 37 -0.68 22.46 -5.81
CA ALA A 37 -1.47 23.68 -5.97
C ALA A 37 -1.96 23.87 -7.40
N ARG A 38 -1.11 23.62 -8.41
CA ARG A 38 -1.47 23.67 -9.83
C ARG A 38 -2.60 22.71 -10.15
N LEU A 39 -2.49 21.45 -9.71
CA LEU A 39 -3.48 20.40 -9.93
C LEU A 39 -4.77 20.67 -9.14
N ALA A 40 -4.66 21.18 -7.91
CA ALA A 40 -5.79 21.58 -7.09
C ALA A 40 -6.62 22.69 -7.78
N GLY A 41 -6.00 23.57 -8.57
CA GLY A 41 -6.67 24.60 -9.35
C GLY A 41 -7.48 24.10 -10.55
N LYS A 42 -7.36 22.81 -10.90
CA LYS A 42 -8.11 22.19 -12.01
C LYS A 42 -9.47 21.67 -11.53
N THR A 43 -10.29 21.26 -12.50
CA THR A 43 -11.67 20.80 -12.26
C THR A 43 -11.95 19.39 -12.75
N ASP A 44 -11.06 18.79 -13.53
CA ASP A 44 -11.17 17.42 -14.01
C ASP A 44 -10.86 16.40 -12.91
N ARG A 45 -11.42 15.19 -13.07
CA ARG A 45 -11.30 14.10 -12.09
C ARG A 45 -9.85 13.77 -11.75
N ASP A 46 -9.03 13.59 -12.78
CA ASP A 46 -7.68 13.03 -12.64
C ASP A 46 -6.74 14.03 -11.96
N SER A 47 -6.81 15.31 -12.32
CA SER A 47 -6.06 16.37 -11.63
C SER A 47 -6.46 16.48 -10.15
N LEU A 48 -7.74 16.34 -9.83
CA LEU A 48 -8.21 16.39 -8.44
C LEU A 48 -7.81 15.15 -7.63
N ILE A 49 -7.80 13.95 -8.24
CA ILE A 49 -7.24 12.73 -7.63
C ILE A 49 -5.75 12.93 -7.38
N ALA A 50 -4.99 13.38 -8.39
CA ALA A 50 -3.56 13.60 -8.28
C ALA A 50 -3.21 14.63 -7.19
N ALA A 51 -3.92 15.77 -7.14
CA ALA A 51 -3.76 16.76 -6.08
C ALA A 51 -4.05 16.19 -4.69
N THR A 52 -5.08 15.35 -4.57
CA THR A 52 -5.46 14.70 -3.31
C THR A 52 -4.35 13.77 -2.81
N LEU A 53 -3.81 12.91 -3.69
CA LEU A 53 -2.76 11.95 -3.33
C LEU A 53 -1.41 12.60 -3.06
N LEU A 54 -0.99 13.56 -3.87
CA LEU A 54 0.26 14.31 -3.64
C LEU A 54 0.20 15.12 -2.35
N GLY A 55 -0.97 15.66 -2.01
CA GLY A 55 -1.21 16.39 -0.78
C GLY A 55 -1.04 15.56 0.50
N LEU A 56 -1.06 14.22 0.44
CA LEU A 56 -0.90 13.35 1.61
C LEU A 56 0.47 13.42 2.26
N ALA A 57 1.47 13.83 1.50
CA ALA A 57 2.83 14.02 1.96
C ALA A 57 3.17 15.49 2.27
N SER A 58 2.18 16.38 2.16
CA SER A 58 2.29 17.79 2.52
C SER A 58 1.82 18.03 3.95
N ALA A 59 2.32 19.10 4.57
CA ALA A 59 1.83 19.59 5.87
C ALA A 59 0.42 20.21 5.76
N ALA A 60 0.03 20.69 4.58
CA ALA A 60 -1.25 21.37 4.33
C ALA A 60 -1.97 20.73 3.13
N PRO A 61 -2.68 19.61 3.30
CA PRO A 61 -3.39 18.95 2.21
C PRO A 61 -4.48 19.85 1.60
N PRO A 62 -4.70 19.82 0.27
CA PRO A 62 -5.58 20.77 -0.43
C PRO A 62 -7.07 20.47 -0.19
N ALA A 63 -7.61 20.89 0.96
CA ALA A 63 -8.98 20.61 1.38
C ALA A 63 -10.04 20.99 0.33
N ALA A 64 -9.90 22.15 -0.32
CA ALA A 64 -10.82 22.58 -1.38
C ALA A 64 -10.82 21.66 -2.61
N ALA A 65 -9.68 21.05 -2.96
CA ALA A 65 -9.61 20.09 -4.06
C ALA A 65 -10.30 18.77 -3.67
N ARG A 66 -10.09 18.28 -2.43
CA ARG A 66 -10.78 17.10 -1.89
C ARG A 66 -12.29 17.28 -1.86
N GLU A 67 -12.74 18.49 -1.57
CA GLU A 67 -14.18 18.80 -1.55
C GLU A 67 -14.79 18.82 -2.95
N ARG A 68 -14.12 19.47 -3.91
CA ARG A 68 -14.54 19.41 -5.33
C ARG A 68 -14.55 17.98 -5.87
N LEU A 69 -13.55 17.17 -5.51
CA LEU A 69 -13.47 15.76 -5.91
C LEU A 69 -14.68 14.98 -5.38
N ALA A 70 -15.06 15.21 -4.12
CA ALA A 70 -16.25 14.60 -3.51
C ALA A 70 -17.52 14.95 -4.26
N GLN A 71 -17.73 16.25 -4.46
CA GLN A 71 -19.00 16.78 -4.96
C GLN A 71 -19.25 16.35 -6.40
N ARG A 72 -18.19 16.30 -7.22
CA ARG A 72 -18.31 16.01 -8.65
C ARG A 72 -18.11 14.55 -9.01
N TYR A 73 -17.24 13.85 -8.28
CA TYR A 73 -16.76 12.52 -8.63
C TYR A 73 -16.85 11.52 -7.47
N GLY A 74 -17.58 11.81 -6.39
CA GLY A 74 -17.66 10.93 -5.22
C GLY A 74 -18.22 9.53 -5.47
N ASN A 75 -18.89 9.30 -6.60
CA ASN A 75 -19.38 7.98 -7.02
C ASN A 75 -18.40 7.23 -7.94
N ASP A 76 -17.31 7.87 -8.39
CA ASP A 76 -16.23 7.21 -9.14
C ASP A 76 -15.37 6.38 -8.17
N PRO A 77 -15.15 5.08 -8.41
CA PRO A 77 -14.43 4.22 -7.46
C PRO A 77 -12.98 4.65 -7.17
N LEU A 78 -12.28 5.27 -8.14
CA LEU A 78 -10.92 5.76 -7.94
C LEU A 78 -10.91 7.06 -7.13
N ALA A 79 -11.84 7.96 -7.43
CA ALA A 79 -12.03 9.19 -6.66
C ALA A 79 -12.42 8.89 -5.21
N ALA A 80 -13.39 7.99 -4.99
CA ALA A 80 -13.84 7.58 -3.67
C ALA A 80 -12.69 6.92 -2.88
N LEU A 81 -11.88 6.09 -3.53
CA LEU A 81 -10.72 5.45 -2.91
C LEU A 81 -9.65 6.48 -2.53
N ALA A 82 -9.29 7.41 -3.42
CA ALA A 82 -8.33 8.47 -3.12
C ALA A 82 -8.80 9.36 -1.97
N LEU A 83 -10.09 9.67 -1.90
CA LEU A 83 -10.70 10.43 -0.81
C LEU A 83 -10.67 9.67 0.52
N ALA A 84 -11.07 8.40 0.54
CA ALA A 84 -11.05 7.57 1.75
C ALA A 84 -9.62 7.35 2.27
N TRP A 85 -8.66 7.15 1.36
CA TRP A 85 -7.24 7.07 1.70
C TRP A 85 -6.74 8.38 2.31
N ALA A 86 -7.08 9.53 1.71
CA ALA A 86 -6.75 10.83 2.30
C ALA A 86 -7.37 11.03 3.68
N CYS A 87 -8.62 10.60 3.83
CA CYS A 87 -9.39 10.65 5.06
C CYS A 87 -8.73 9.83 6.18
N GLN A 88 -8.08 8.71 5.84
CA GLN A 88 -7.44 7.84 6.83
C GLN A 88 -6.32 8.53 7.63
N ARG A 89 -5.73 9.60 7.07
CA ARG A 89 -4.66 10.38 7.70
C ARG A 89 -5.14 11.68 8.34
N ASP A 90 -6.41 12.02 8.15
CA ASP A 90 -7.01 13.28 8.58
C ASP A 90 -8.07 13.00 9.64
N ALA A 91 -7.73 13.24 10.91
CA ALA A 91 -8.63 12.96 12.03
C ALA A 91 -9.94 13.77 11.99
N ALA A 92 -9.97 14.88 11.23
CA ALA A 92 -11.17 15.70 11.05
C ALA A 92 -12.05 15.25 9.89
N CYS A 93 -11.66 14.18 9.18
CA CYS A 93 -12.35 13.77 7.99
C CYS A 93 -13.64 12.96 8.27
N ASP A 94 -14.66 13.22 7.46
CA ASP A 94 -16.02 12.69 7.62
C ASP A 94 -16.14 11.21 7.21
N ARG A 95 -16.89 10.44 8.02
CA ARG A 95 -17.29 9.05 7.76
C ARG A 95 -17.92 8.87 6.37
N ALA A 96 -18.64 9.88 5.87
CA ALA A 96 -19.32 9.83 4.57
C ALA A 96 -18.40 9.47 3.39
N ARG A 97 -17.08 9.73 3.48
CA ARG A 97 -16.10 9.37 2.44
C ARG A 97 -15.87 7.88 2.33
N TYR A 98 -15.89 7.18 3.46
CA TYR A 98 -15.77 5.72 3.49
C TYR A 98 -17.06 5.08 2.99
N ASP A 99 -18.21 5.61 3.39
CA ASP A 99 -19.50 5.11 2.91
C ASP A 99 -19.65 5.30 1.39
N ALA A 100 -19.09 6.39 0.84
CA ALA A 100 -19.04 6.61 -0.61
C ALA A 100 -18.19 5.56 -1.32
N LEU A 101 -17.02 5.21 -0.77
CA LEU A 101 -16.18 4.14 -1.31
C LEU A 101 -16.90 2.79 -1.32
N VAL A 102 -17.52 2.42 -0.20
CA VAL A 102 -18.30 1.18 -0.10
C VAL A 102 -19.46 1.17 -1.08
N ARG A 103 -20.16 2.28 -1.29
CA ARG A 103 -21.23 2.37 -2.31
C ARG A 103 -20.70 2.25 -3.74
N ALA A 104 -19.54 2.85 -4.04
CA ALA A 104 -18.95 2.83 -5.37
C ALA A 104 -18.37 1.45 -5.73
N ALA A 105 -17.96 0.65 -4.74
CA ALA A 105 -17.38 -0.67 -4.93
C ALA A 105 -17.78 -1.65 -3.80
N PRO A 106 -19.06 -2.06 -3.71
CA PRO A 106 -19.55 -2.85 -2.57
C PRO A 106 -18.95 -4.25 -2.49
N ASP A 107 -18.53 -4.79 -3.63
CA ASP A 107 -17.94 -6.13 -3.75
C ASP A 107 -16.41 -6.16 -3.57
N GLU A 108 -15.79 -5.04 -3.19
CA GLU A 108 -14.34 -4.89 -3.06
C GLU A 108 -13.93 -4.81 -1.58
N ALA A 109 -13.07 -5.73 -1.15
CA ALA A 109 -12.72 -5.94 0.25
C ALA A 109 -12.00 -4.75 0.89
N ILE A 110 -11.05 -4.11 0.20
CA ILE A 110 -10.25 -3.00 0.75
C ILE A 110 -11.13 -1.80 1.08
N GLY A 111 -12.17 -1.54 0.31
CA GLY A 111 -13.14 -0.47 0.56
C GLY A 111 -13.81 -0.57 1.92
N HIS A 112 -14.06 -1.79 2.41
CA HIS A 112 -14.61 -2.07 3.74
C HIS A 112 -13.56 -1.98 4.86
N LEU A 113 -12.27 -2.07 4.51
CA LEU A 113 -11.15 -2.08 5.47
C LEU A 113 -10.50 -0.71 5.64
N LEU A 114 -10.72 0.23 4.73
CA LEU A 114 -10.30 1.62 4.89
C LEU A 114 -11.26 2.34 5.82
N LEU A 115 -10.74 2.80 6.97
CA LEU A 115 -11.53 3.37 8.05
C LEU A 115 -10.90 4.66 8.61
N PRO A 116 -11.71 5.53 9.26
CA PRO A 116 -11.23 6.75 9.90
C PRO A 116 -10.03 6.51 10.80
N ALA A 117 -8.99 7.34 10.65
CA ALA A 117 -7.74 7.25 11.43
C ALA A 117 -7.07 5.86 11.45
N GLY A 118 -7.36 5.00 10.46
CA GLY A 118 -6.87 3.63 10.43
C GLY A 118 -7.45 2.74 11.53
N ALA A 119 -8.68 3.02 11.98
CA ALA A 119 -9.39 2.23 12.98
C ALA A 119 -9.57 0.76 12.56
N ALA A 120 -9.84 -0.10 13.56
CA ALA A 120 -10.21 -1.49 13.29
C ALA A 120 -11.65 -1.56 12.76
N PRO A 121 -11.94 -2.48 11.80
CA PRO A 121 -13.32 -2.74 11.40
C PRO A 121 -14.09 -3.35 12.57
N ASP A 122 -15.36 -2.98 12.69
CA ASP A 122 -16.29 -3.74 13.52
C ASP A 122 -16.62 -5.10 12.88
N ALA A 123 -17.40 -5.93 13.58
CA ALA A 123 -17.75 -7.26 13.09
C ALA A 123 -18.53 -7.24 11.77
N ALA A 124 -19.43 -6.27 11.56
CA ALA A 124 -20.23 -6.17 10.35
C ALA A 124 -19.36 -5.75 9.14
N GLN A 125 -18.44 -4.80 9.36
CA GLN A 125 -17.49 -4.35 8.33
C GLN A 125 -16.48 -5.46 7.98
N LEU A 126 -15.97 -6.18 8.98
CA LEU A 126 -15.08 -7.32 8.75
C LEU A 126 -15.80 -8.42 7.96
N HIS A 127 -17.05 -8.73 8.31
CA HIS A 127 -17.86 -9.70 7.60
C HIS A 127 -18.17 -9.26 6.16
N ALA A 128 -18.43 -7.97 5.92
CA ALA A 128 -18.61 -7.42 4.58
C ALA A 128 -17.31 -7.54 3.74
N ALA A 129 -16.15 -7.22 4.33
CA ALA A 129 -14.86 -7.39 3.68
C ALA A 129 -14.56 -8.88 3.37
N ALA A 130 -14.92 -9.78 4.27
CA ALA A 130 -14.77 -11.23 4.08
C ALA A 130 -15.68 -11.77 2.96
N SER A 131 -16.91 -11.26 2.90
CA SER A 131 -17.93 -11.65 1.92
C SER A 131 -17.77 -10.97 0.56
N ALA A 132 -16.86 -9.99 0.46
CA ALA A 132 -16.53 -9.32 -0.80
C ALA A 132 -16.09 -10.33 -1.86
N ARG A 133 -16.26 -9.99 -3.13
CA ARG A 133 -15.92 -10.88 -4.26
C ARG A 133 -14.42 -10.86 -4.56
N TYR A 134 -13.73 -9.77 -4.24
CA TYR A 134 -12.31 -9.59 -4.52
C TYR A 134 -11.69 -8.51 -3.64
N ALA A 135 -10.36 -8.45 -3.59
CA ALA A 135 -9.61 -7.26 -3.21
C ALA A 135 -8.99 -6.62 -4.46
N ASP A 136 -9.04 -5.29 -4.54
CA ASP A 136 -8.37 -4.49 -5.55
C ASP A 136 -7.93 -3.14 -4.97
N SER A 137 -6.63 -3.05 -4.69
CA SER A 137 -5.99 -1.83 -4.17
C SER A 137 -5.99 -0.67 -5.16
N ARG A 138 -6.18 -0.94 -6.46
CA ARG A 138 -6.14 0.03 -7.57
C ARG A 138 -4.91 0.95 -7.55
N LEU A 139 -3.81 0.52 -6.94
CA LEU A 139 -2.63 1.34 -6.73
C LEU A 139 -1.99 1.77 -8.05
N GLY A 140 -1.86 0.84 -9.00
CA GLY A 140 -1.34 1.14 -10.34
C GLY A 140 -2.16 2.18 -11.09
N ALA A 141 -3.50 2.12 -11.00
CA ALA A 141 -4.39 3.10 -11.61
C ALA A 141 -4.25 4.49 -10.97
N LEU A 142 -4.23 4.57 -9.64
CA LEU A 142 -4.04 5.83 -8.92
C LEU A 142 -2.66 6.44 -9.20
N PHE A 143 -1.60 5.64 -9.23
CA PHE A 143 -0.26 6.11 -9.56
C PHE A 143 -0.11 6.50 -11.03
N GLY A 144 -0.83 5.84 -11.94
CA GLY A 144 -0.93 6.27 -13.34
C GLY A 144 -1.50 7.68 -13.45
N ILE A 145 -2.60 7.96 -12.75
CA ILE A 145 -3.21 9.30 -12.70
C ILE A 145 -2.22 10.35 -12.18
N VAL A 146 -1.51 10.07 -11.07
CA VAL A 146 -0.52 11.00 -10.52
C VAL A 146 0.63 11.22 -11.51
N ARG A 147 1.12 10.15 -12.14
CA ARG A 147 2.24 10.18 -13.07
C ARG A 147 1.94 10.97 -14.34
N ASP A 148 0.74 10.81 -14.90
CA ASP A 148 0.29 11.50 -16.10
C ASP A 148 0.03 13.00 -15.82
N ALA A 149 -0.38 13.32 -14.60
CA ALA A 149 -0.64 14.69 -14.17
C ALA A 149 0.64 15.52 -13.93
N LEU A 150 1.81 14.87 -13.78
CA LEU A 150 3.08 15.51 -13.41
C LEU A 150 4.03 15.66 -14.62
N PRO A 151 4.84 16.72 -14.67
CA PRO A 151 5.73 16.98 -15.80
C PRO A 151 6.87 15.96 -15.88
N ALA A 152 7.31 15.66 -17.11
CA ALA A 152 8.36 14.69 -17.40
C ALA A 152 9.24 15.07 -18.60
N ALA A 153 9.29 16.37 -18.92
CA ALA A 153 9.91 16.91 -20.14
C ALA A 153 11.42 16.60 -20.24
N ASP A 154 12.11 16.57 -19.12
CA ASP A 154 13.55 16.29 -19.02
C ASP A 154 13.85 15.32 -17.86
N ASP A 155 15.12 14.97 -17.69
CA ASP A 155 15.57 14.04 -16.63
C ASP A 155 15.33 14.58 -15.22
N ALA A 156 15.45 15.89 -15.02
CA ALA A 156 15.22 16.51 -13.72
C ALA A 156 13.72 16.44 -13.37
N ALA A 157 12.83 16.75 -14.31
CA ALA A 157 11.38 16.62 -14.16
C ALA A 157 10.98 15.17 -13.90
N ARG A 158 11.54 14.20 -14.64
CA ARG A 158 11.32 12.76 -14.39
C ARG A 158 11.77 12.36 -12.97
N ALA A 159 12.91 12.84 -12.52
CA ALA A 159 13.40 12.56 -11.17
C ALA A 159 12.48 13.14 -10.09
N GLN A 160 12.02 14.38 -10.25
CA GLN A 160 11.06 15.01 -9.33
C GLN A 160 9.72 14.27 -9.30
N ARG A 161 9.18 13.92 -10.47
CA ARG A 161 7.95 13.14 -10.60
C ARG A 161 8.05 11.79 -9.89
N ARG A 162 9.11 11.03 -10.15
CA ARG A 162 9.35 9.73 -9.50
C ARG A 162 9.40 9.86 -7.98
N ALA A 163 10.21 10.79 -7.49
CA ALA A 163 10.35 11.02 -6.05
C ALA A 163 9.03 11.50 -5.40
N ALA A 164 8.19 12.22 -6.14
CA ALA A 164 6.88 12.64 -5.64
C ALA A 164 5.87 11.50 -5.53
N ILE A 165 5.86 10.58 -6.50
CA ILE A 165 5.05 9.35 -6.45
C ILE A 165 5.52 8.46 -5.30
N ASP A 166 6.83 8.24 -5.18
CA ASP A 166 7.42 7.41 -4.11
C ASP A 166 7.13 7.96 -2.71
N ALA A 167 6.89 9.27 -2.60
CA ALA A 167 6.57 9.92 -1.34
C ALA A 167 5.07 9.88 -0.98
N VAL A 168 4.18 9.38 -1.85
CA VAL A 168 2.76 9.21 -1.54
C VAL A 168 2.60 8.14 -0.45
N PRO A 169 2.12 8.47 0.76
CA PRO A 169 2.09 7.50 1.86
C PRO A 169 1.00 6.47 1.66
N LEU A 170 1.34 5.17 1.63
CA LEU A 170 0.40 4.06 1.42
C LEU A 170 -0.72 3.97 2.47
N PRO A 171 -1.87 3.32 2.15
CA PRO A 171 -2.94 3.11 3.11
C PRO A 171 -2.49 2.26 4.30
N THR A 172 -3.09 2.47 5.47
CA THR A 172 -2.74 1.74 6.69
C THR A 172 -3.69 0.58 6.96
N PHE A 173 -3.14 -0.60 7.24
CA PHE A 173 -3.89 -1.81 7.63
C PHE A 173 -3.54 -2.30 9.05
N GLY A 174 -2.85 -1.47 9.84
CA GLY A 174 -2.30 -1.88 11.14
C GLY A 174 -3.36 -2.38 12.14
N ALA A 175 -4.53 -1.73 12.17
CA ALA A 175 -5.62 -2.16 13.04
C ALA A 175 -6.28 -3.48 12.57
N VAL A 176 -6.42 -3.69 11.25
CA VAL A 176 -6.89 -4.96 10.68
C VAL A 176 -5.93 -6.10 11.03
N VAL A 177 -4.62 -5.89 10.85
CA VAL A 177 -3.60 -6.88 11.23
C VAL A 177 -3.66 -7.18 12.73
N SER A 178 -3.84 -6.15 13.57
CA SER A 178 -3.91 -6.32 15.02
C SER A 178 -5.15 -7.10 15.44
N LEU A 179 -6.31 -6.79 14.86
CA LEU A 179 -7.57 -7.51 15.07
C LEU A 179 -7.45 -8.99 14.66
N CYS A 180 -6.86 -9.26 13.50
CA CYS A 180 -6.75 -10.61 12.95
C CYS A 180 -5.51 -11.38 13.42
N LYS A 181 -4.68 -10.83 14.32
CA LYS A 181 -3.52 -11.54 14.89
C LYS A 181 -3.95 -12.68 15.80
N ALA A 182 -4.92 -12.43 16.67
CA ALA A 182 -5.51 -13.39 17.60
C ALA A 182 -7.01 -13.09 17.74
N PRO A 183 -7.80 -13.25 16.66
CA PRO A 183 -9.19 -12.86 16.65
C PRO A 183 -10.00 -13.71 17.63
N ALA A 184 -11.10 -13.15 18.13
CA ALA A 184 -12.12 -13.94 18.81
C ALA A 184 -12.59 -15.09 17.90
N ALA A 185 -13.00 -16.22 18.49
CA ALA A 185 -13.37 -17.41 17.73
C ALA A 185 -14.42 -17.13 16.63
N ALA A 186 -15.40 -16.27 16.93
CA ALA A 186 -16.45 -15.86 15.99
C ALA A 186 -15.94 -15.07 14.77
N LEU A 187 -14.81 -14.34 14.89
CA LEU A 187 -14.26 -13.51 13.82
C LEU A 187 -13.15 -14.21 13.02
N ARG A 188 -12.73 -15.41 13.46
CA ARG A 188 -11.61 -16.12 12.84
C ARG A 188 -11.85 -16.43 11.37
N GLY A 189 -13.07 -16.85 11.02
CA GLY A 189 -13.46 -17.15 9.64
C GLY A 189 -13.35 -15.94 8.73
N ASP A 190 -13.94 -14.81 9.15
CA ASP A 190 -13.91 -13.57 8.39
C ASP A 190 -12.48 -13.03 8.24
N CYS A 191 -11.68 -13.04 9.32
CA CYS A 191 -10.27 -12.65 9.26
C CYS A 191 -9.47 -13.51 8.26
N LEU A 192 -9.69 -14.83 8.24
CA LEU A 192 -9.02 -15.70 7.27
C LEU A 192 -9.45 -15.40 5.84
N ALA A 193 -10.75 -15.18 5.59
CA ALA A 193 -11.27 -14.80 4.28
C ALA A 193 -10.70 -13.47 3.79
N VAL A 194 -10.66 -12.45 4.65
CA VAL A 194 -9.98 -11.18 4.35
C VAL A 194 -8.50 -11.39 4.03
N GLY A 195 -7.80 -12.21 4.82
CA GLY A 195 -6.41 -12.56 4.55
C GLY A 195 -6.21 -13.13 3.15
N LYS A 196 -7.09 -14.04 2.72
CA LYS A 196 -7.07 -14.65 1.38
C LYS A 196 -7.35 -13.63 0.28
N HIS A 197 -8.35 -12.77 0.45
CA HIS A 197 -8.63 -11.69 -0.50
C HIS A 197 -7.42 -10.79 -0.70
N LEU A 198 -6.78 -10.37 0.39
CA LEU A 198 -5.62 -9.48 0.34
C LEU A 198 -4.38 -10.16 -0.29
N VAL A 199 -4.13 -11.45 -0.02
CA VAL A 199 -3.10 -12.23 -0.73
C VAL A 199 -3.34 -12.23 -2.24
N ALA A 200 -4.61 -12.31 -2.64
CA ALA A 200 -5.06 -12.33 -4.02
C ALA A 200 -5.39 -10.93 -4.59
N ASP A 201 -4.87 -9.85 -3.99
CA ASP A 201 -5.12 -8.48 -4.46
C ASP A 201 -4.90 -8.35 -5.97
N ARG A 202 -5.97 -8.00 -6.68
CA ARG A 202 -6.01 -7.90 -8.15
C ARG A 202 -5.24 -6.69 -8.66
N GLY A 203 -5.20 -5.61 -7.87
CA GLY A 203 -4.37 -4.44 -8.14
C GLY A 203 -2.87 -4.72 -8.00
N GLY A 204 -2.51 -5.87 -7.41
CA GLY A 204 -1.14 -6.34 -7.28
C GLY A 204 -0.32 -5.54 -6.27
N ALA A 205 -0.93 -4.76 -5.39
CA ALA A 205 -0.18 -3.99 -4.37
C ALA A 205 0.47 -4.93 -3.37
N VAL A 206 1.78 -4.79 -3.23
CA VAL A 206 2.62 -5.58 -2.34
C VAL A 206 2.18 -5.39 -0.89
N LEU A 207 1.79 -4.18 -0.49
CA LEU A 207 1.32 -3.92 0.87
C LEU A 207 0.10 -4.78 1.23
N ALA A 208 -0.94 -4.76 0.39
CA ALA A 208 -2.14 -5.56 0.61
C ALA A 208 -1.78 -7.05 0.68
N ARG A 209 -0.98 -7.54 -0.28
CA ARG A 209 -0.52 -8.93 -0.30
C ARG A 209 0.24 -9.34 0.96
N MET A 210 1.15 -8.49 1.44
CA MET A 210 1.94 -8.78 2.64
C MET A 210 1.10 -8.72 3.93
N VAL A 211 0.09 -7.85 3.99
CA VAL A 211 -0.93 -7.88 5.06
C VAL A 211 -1.67 -9.21 5.03
N GLY A 212 -2.15 -9.63 3.85
CA GLY A 212 -2.83 -10.90 3.66
C GLY A 212 -1.99 -12.10 4.08
N VAL A 213 -0.73 -12.16 3.64
CA VAL A 213 0.26 -13.17 4.03
C VAL A 213 0.37 -13.25 5.55
N ALA A 214 0.51 -12.10 6.22
CA ALA A 214 0.68 -12.06 7.66
C ALA A 214 -0.56 -12.55 8.42
N ILE A 215 -1.77 -12.37 7.87
CA ILE A 215 -3.02 -12.87 8.45
C ILE A 215 -3.15 -14.37 8.19
N VAL A 216 -2.98 -14.82 6.94
CA VAL A 216 -3.11 -16.23 6.55
C VAL A 216 -2.14 -17.12 7.32
N ARG A 217 -0.86 -16.73 7.41
CA ARG A 217 0.15 -17.51 8.14
C ARG A 217 -0.20 -17.73 9.62
N ARG A 218 -0.85 -16.74 10.26
CA ARG A 218 -1.28 -16.85 11.67
C ARG A 218 -2.51 -17.73 11.85
N LEU A 219 -3.45 -17.69 10.90
CA LEU A 219 -4.76 -18.31 11.05
C LEU A 219 -4.89 -19.66 10.33
N ALA A 220 -3.96 -20.00 9.45
CA ALA A 220 -3.97 -21.23 8.66
C ALA A 220 -2.62 -21.96 8.73
N SER A 221 -1.90 -21.83 9.84
CA SER A 221 -0.58 -22.45 10.02
C SER A 221 -0.60 -23.96 9.74
N GLY A 222 0.40 -24.43 8.98
CA GLY A 222 0.52 -25.84 8.59
C GLY A 222 -0.42 -26.31 7.47
N THR A 223 -1.19 -25.40 6.87
CA THR A 223 -2.07 -25.70 5.73
C THR A 223 -1.42 -25.32 4.39
N PRO A 224 -1.98 -25.75 3.23
CA PRO A 224 -1.52 -25.29 1.93
C PRO A 224 -1.56 -23.76 1.76
N ASP A 225 -2.51 -23.08 2.40
CA ASP A 225 -2.60 -21.61 2.35
C ASP A 225 -1.41 -20.94 3.05
N ASP A 226 -0.96 -21.48 4.18
CA ASP A 226 0.25 -21.01 4.87
C ASP A 226 1.51 -21.24 4.02
N THR A 227 1.65 -22.42 3.41
CA THR A 227 2.76 -22.72 2.48
C THR A 227 2.79 -21.73 1.30
N ALA A 228 1.64 -21.45 0.68
CA ALA A 228 1.55 -20.47 -0.41
C ALA A 228 1.89 -19.05 0.07
N ALA A 229 1.43 -18.66 1.26
CA ALA A 229 1.74 -17.35 1.84
C ALA A 229 3.25 -17.21 2.18
N GLN A 230 3.90 -18.28 2.66
CA GLN A 230 5.34 -18.33 2.89
C GLN A 230 6.13 -18.21 1.58
N ALA A 231 5.70 -18.91 0.52
CA ALA A 231 6.29 -18.79 -0.80
C ALA A 231 6.18 -17.34 -1.34
N LEU A 232 5.01 -16.71 -1.20
CA LEU A 232 4.84 -15.31 -1.60
C LEU A 232 5.74 -14.36 -0.78
N ARG A 233 5.92 -14.61 0.52
CA ARG A 233 6.86 -13.83 1.35
C ARG A 233 8.30 -14.01 0.88
N ARG A 234 8.68 -15.23 0.50
CA ARG A 234 10.00 -15.57 -0.02
C ARG A 234 10.27 -14.81 -1.32
N ASP A 235 9.33 -14.82 -2.26
CA ASP A 235 9.43 -14.09 -3.53
C ASP A 235 9.58 -12.59 -3.31
N TYR A 236 8.74 -12.01 -2.44
CA TYR A 236 8.83 -10.59 -2.09
C TYR A 236 10.20 -10.22 -1.52
N THR A 237 10.70 -11.03 -0.59
CA THR A 237 11.99 -10.79 0.07
C THR A 237 13.11 -10.83 -0.95
N TRP A 238 13.12 -11.84 -1.83
CA TRP A 238 14.12 -11.98 -2.90
C TRP A 238 14.07 -10.80 -3.88
N MET A 239 12.90 -10.43 -4.38
CA MET A 239 12.75 -9.27 -5.27
C MET A 239 13.24 -7.99 -4.59
N GLY A 240 12.97 -7.82 -3.29
CA GLY A 240 13.48 -6.69 -2.51
C GLY A 240 15.01 -6.64 -2.43
N GLU A 241 15.70 -7.78 -2.35
CA GLU A 241 17.16 -7.84 -2.38
C GLU A 241 17.72 -7.55 -3.78
N VAL A 242 17.10 -8.11 -4.82
CA VAL A 242 17.49 -7.90 -6.22
C VAL A 242 17.34 -6.42 -6.61
N LEU A 243 16.25 -5.79 -6.21
CA LEU A 243 15.88 -4.43 -6.64
C LEU A 243 16.40 -3.32 -5.72
N ARG A 244 17.04 -3.65 -4.60
CA ARG A 244 17.58 -2.69 -3.62
C ARG A 244 18.41 -1.58 -4.27
N ASP A 245 19.30 -1.99 -5.16
CA ASP A 245 20.27 -1.10 -5.83
C ASP A 245 19.83 -0.72 -7.25
N ALA A 246 18.53 -0.65 -7.52
CA ALA A 246 18.00 -0.22 -8.81
C ALA A 246 18.43 1.23 -9.12
N SER A 247 19.02 1.41 -10.30
CA SER A 247 19.39 2.69 -10.89
C SER A 247 18.16 3.58 -11.15
N PRO A 248 18.34 4.91 -11.34
CA PRO A 248 17.23 5.80 -11.65
C PRO A 248 16.40 5.38 -12.86
N ALA A 249 17.04 4.87 -13.92
CA ALA A 249 16.37 4.38 -15.12
C ALA A 249 15.56 3.10 -14.84
N GLU A 250 16.10 2.17 -14.06
CA GLU A 250 15.39 0.95 -13.64
C GLU A 250 14.18 1.27 -12.76
N ARG A 251 14.30 2.27 -11.86
CA ARG A 251 13.17 2.73 -11.03
C ARG A 251 12.09 3.42 -11.86
N GLU A 252 12.48 4.19 -12.89
CA GLU A 252 11.52 4.79 -13.82
C GLU A 252 10.74 3.71 -14.58
N ALA A 253 11.46 2.71 -15.13
CA ALA A 253 10.83 1.57 -15.80
C ALA A 253 9.95 0.75 -14.86
N LEU A 254 10.36 0.59 -13.60
CA LEU A 254 9.55 -0.07 -12.58
C LEU A 254 8.24 0.71 -12.33
N GLN A 255 8.27 2.04 -12.21
CA GLN A 255 7.04 2.83 -12.08
C GLN A 255 6.13 2.70 -13.31
N ASP A 256 6.69 2.68 -14.52
CA ASP A 256 5.89 2.41 -15.73
C ASP A 256 5.23 1.02 -15.69
N ASP A 257 5.97 0.00 -15.25
CA ASP A 257 5.44 -1.35 -15.10
C ASP A 257 4.36 -1.42 -13.99
N VAL A 258 4.50 -0.68 -12.89
CA VAL A 258 3.49 -0.61 -11.81
C VAL A 258 2.16 -0.09 -12.36
N VAL A 259 2.20 0.95 -13.21
CA VAL A 259 1.00 1.52 -13.83
C VAL A 259 0.35 0.52 -14.79
N ARG A 260 1.15 -0.21 -15.57
CA ARG A 260 0.65 -1.14 -16.61
C ARG A 260 0.19 -2.49 -16.06
N HIS A 261 0.84 -2.98 -15.00
CA HIS A 261 0.74 -4.38 -14.59
C HIS A 261 0.44 -4.58 -13.10
N GLY A 262 0.46 -3.52 -12.30
CA GLY A 262 0.40 -3.61 -10.85
C GLY A 262 1.77 -3.90 -10.22
N GLU A 263 1.91 -3.59 -8.94
CA GLU A 263 3.22 -3.53 -8.25
C GLU A 263 3.94 -4.88 -8.23
N TRP A 264 3.22 -5.97 -7.94
CA TRP A 264 3.80 -7.31 -7.86
C TRP A 264 4.41 -7.79 -9.19
N GLU A 265 3.64 -7.72 -10.28
CA GLU A 265 4.11 -8.14 -11.61
C GLU A 265 5.22 -7.21 -12.10
N ALA A 266 5.17 -5.92 -11.77
CA ALA A 266 6.23 -4.97 -12.06
C ALA A 266 7.54 -5.34 -11.37
N MET A 267 7.50 -5.73 -10.09
CA MET A 267 8.68 -6.20 -9.37
C MET A 267 9.22 -7.51 -9.97
N GLN A 268 8.36 -8.46 -10.34
CA GLN A 268 8.79 -9.70 -10.98
C GLN A 268 9.49 -9.45 -12.32
N ARG A 269 8.95 -8.56 -13.16
CA ARG A 269 9.57 -8.14 -14.43
C ARG A 269 10.90 -7.42 -14.22
N ALA A 270 10.98 -6.55 -13.22
CA ALA A 270 12.23 -5.87 -12.89
C ALA A 270 13.30 -6.86 -12.41
N ALA A 271 12.93 -7.84 -11.57
CA ALA A 271 13.84 -8.89 -11.13
C ALA A 271 14.29 -9.80 -12.28
N GLU A 272 13.37 -10.11 -13.22
CA GLU A 272 13.65 -10.87 -14.44
C GLU A 272 14.66 -10.15 -15.34
N ARG A 273 14.50 -8.83 -15.55
CA ARG A 273 15.48 -8.05 -16.31
C ARG A 273 16.88 -8.08 -15.68
N LYS A 274 16.97 -8.15 -14.35
CA LYS A 274 18.25 -8.12 -13.61
C LYS A 274 18.91 -9.49 -13.44
N THR A 275 18.12 -10.56 -13.38
CA THR A 275 18.60 -11.90 -12.97
C THR A 275 18.25 -13.01 -13.96
N GLY A 276 17.39 -12.76 -14.94
CA GLY A 276 16.83 -13.77 -15.84
C GLY A 276 15.73 -14.65 -15.23
N SER A 277 15.27 -14.36 -14.00
CA SER A 277 14.22 -15.12 -13.31
C SER A 277 13.16 -14.21 -12.69
N ARG A 278 11.93 -14.72 -12.53
CA ARG A 278 10.84 -14.05 -11.80
C ARG A 278 10.69 -14.53 -10.36
N THR A 279 11.40 -15.59 -9.99
CA THR A 279 11.34 -16.24 -8.68
C THR A 279 12.76 -16.49 -8.14
N PRO A 280 12.92 -16.58 -6.81
CA PRO A 280 14.19 -16.92 -6.20
C PRO A 280 14.70 -18.29 -6.71
N PRO A 281 16.00 -18.44 -6.98
CA PRO A 281 16.55 -19.73 -7.37
C PRO A 281 16.40 -20.77 -6.26
N ALA A 282 16.45 -22.04 -6.64
CA ALA A 282 16.41 -23.15 -5.69
C ALA A 282 17.55 -23.00 -4.66
N GLY A 283 17.24 -23.21 -3.38
CA GLY A 283 18.20 -23.06 -2.29
C GLY A 283 18.57 -21.62 -1.92
N TRP A 284 18.04 -20.59 -2.58
CA TRP A 284 18.27 -19.20 -2.16
C TRP A 284 17.85 -18.97 -0.71
N ALA A 285 18.63 -18.20 0.03
CA ALA A 285 18.31 -17.70 1.35
C ALA A 285 18.57 -16.19 1.37
N PRO A 286 17.72 -15.39 2.04
CA PRO A 286 17.94 -13.96 2.15
C PRO A 286 19.18 -13.66 2.99
N SER A 287 19.75 -12.48 2.75
CA SER A 287 20.81 -11.88 3.58
C SER A 287 20.42 -11.78 5.06
N ASP A 288 19.14 -11.57 5.36
CA ASP A 288 18.57 -11.68 6.71
C ASP A 288 17.41 -12.71 6.76
N PRO A 289 17.63 -13.88 7.39
CA PRO A 289 16.59 -14.90 7.55
C PRO A 289 15.34 -14.43 8.32
N ASN A 290 15.44 -13.40 9.16
CA ASN A 290 14.30 -12.85 9.90
C ASN A 290 13.29 -12.16 8.98
N LEU A 291 13.67 -11.81 7.75
CA LEU A 291 12.76 -11.24 6.77
C LEU A 291 11.69 -12.24 6.31
N LEU A 292 11.93 -13.54 6.38
CA LEU A 292 10.93 -14.57 6.07
C LEU A 292 9.94 -14.83 7.21
N LYS A 293 10.29 -14.38 8.41
CA LYS A 293 9.55 -14.67 9.65
C LYS A 293 8.52 -13.58 9.96
N LEU A 294 7.40 -13.99 10.54
CA LEU A 294 6.48 -13.08 11.21
C LEU A 294 7.20 -12.38 12.37
N PRO A 295 6.79 -11.17 12.78
CA PRO A 295 7.44 -10.45 13.88
C PRO A 295 7.62 -11.29 15.16
N GLU A 296 6.63 -12.10 15.52
CA GLU A 296 6.64 -12.99 16.68
C GLU A 296 7.54 -14.23 16.54
N GLU A 297 7.96 -14.59 15.33
CA GLU A 297 8.83 -15.74 15.04
C GLU A 297 10.32 -15.33 15.00
N ARG A 298 10.61 -14.03 14.97
CA ARG A 298 11.98 -13.52 14.88
C ARG A 298 12.73 -13.78 16.18
N THR A 299 13.93 -14.34 16.06
CA THR A 299 14.89 -14.39 17.16
C THR A 299 15.40 -12.98 17.43
N ALA A 300 15.45 -12.57 18.71
CA ALA A 300 16.09 -11.31 19.08
C ALA A 300 17.52 -11.28 18.53
N PRO A 301 18.02 -10.13 18.03
CA PRO A 301 19.43 -10.02 17.69
C PRO A 301 20.26 -10.37 18.94
N PRO A 302 21.39 -11.08 18.80
CA PRO A 302 22.28 -11.29 19.94
C PRO A 302 22.59 -9.91 20.55
N SER A 303 22.44 -9.79 21.87
CA SER A 303 22.87 -8.58 22.58
C SER A 303 24.34 -8.31 22.24
N PRO A 304 24.70 -7.05 21.95
CA PRO A 304 26.10 -6.70 21.73
C PRO A 304 26.96 -7.02 22.95
#